data_AF-X1E8C7-F1
#
_entry.id   AF-X1E8C7-F1
#
_cell.length_a   1.000
_cell.length_b   1.000
_cell.length_c   1.000
_cell.angle_alpha   90.00
_cell.angle_beta   90.00
_cell.angle_gamma   90.00
#
_symmetry.space_group_name_H-M   'P 1'
#
loop_
_entity.id
_entity.type
_entity.pdbx_description
1 polymer ?
#
loop_
_entity_poly.entity_id
_entity_poly.type
_entity_poly.pdbx_seq_one_letter_code
_entity_poly.pdbx_strand_id
1 'polypeptide(L)'
;MIANIEEFTPDTEFKDSILEKLVSICQGRQNLAQVFSKLMLSFLGDFGLILIEPKDLKKLMIPVFKKLIENPTRCSKILSQEEVKLKELGYSPRIHKRSDFCNFLVERKSVIYRGKFHVGENVYSSEARTPLPPKVG
;
A
#
# COMPACT_ATOMS: atom_id res chain seq x y z
N MET A 1 -14.87 -9.07 17.99
CA MET A 1 -15.26 -8.70 16.62
C MET A 1 -16.21 -9.74 16.03
N ILE A 2 -15.88 -11.04 15.99
CA ILE A 2 -16.82 -12.09 15.55
C ILE A 2 -18.01 -12.27 16.50
N ALA A 3 -17.80 -12.20 17.82
CA ALA A 3 -18.86 -12.43 18.82
C ALA A 3 -20.10 -11.53 18.64
N ASN A 4 -19.95 -10.33 18.09
CA ASN A 4 -21.08 -9.42 17.86
C ASN A 4 -21.78 -9.72 16.51
N ILE A 5 -21.11 -10.38 15.57
CA ILE A 5 -21.70 -10.70 14.25
C ILE A 5 -22.87 -11.68 14.42
N GLU A 6 -22.73 -12.63 15.34
CA GLU A 6 -23.78 -13.61 15.65
C GLU A 6 -25.07 -12.95 16.17
N GLU A 7 -24.94 -11.89 16.99
CA GLU A 7 -26.06 -11.14 17.55
C GLU A 7 -26.83 -10.35 16.47
N PHE A 8 -26.13 -9.81 15.47
CA PHE A 8 -26.72 -8.99 14.41
C PHE A 8 -27.11 -9.75 13.14
N THR A 9 -26.88 -11.07 13.07
CA THR A 9 -27.21 -11.88 11.89
C THR A 9 -28.54 -12.61 12.06
N PRO A 10 -29.47 -12.50 11.09
CA PRO A 10 -30.74 -13.22 11.12
C PRO A 10 -30.52 -14.73 11.25
N ASP A 11 -31.43 -15.38 11.97
CA ASP A 11 -31.41 -16.83 12.12
C ASP A 11 -31.87 -17.49 10.82
N THR A 12 -30.95 -18.18 10.16
CA THR A 12 -31.16 -18.85 8.87
C THR A 12 -30.37 -20.16 8.85
N GLU A 13 -30.76 -21.09 7.99
CA GLU A 13 -30.06 -22.37 7.83
C GLU A 13 -28.57 -22.24 7.46
N PHE A 14 -28.15 -21.07 6.98
CA PHE A 14 -26.76 -20.79 6.59
C PHE A 14 -25.91 -20.20 7.72
N LYS A 15 -26.54 -19.69 8.80
CA LYS A 15 -25.87 -18.87 9.83
C LYS A 15 -24.69 -19.59 10.47
N ASP A 16 -24.91 -20.78 10.98
CA ASP A 16 -23.88 -21.56 11.68
C ASP A 16 -22.69 -21.87 10.77
N SER A 17 -22.97 -22.31 9.54
CA SER A 17 -21.93 -22.64 8.56
C SER A 17 -21.03 -21.42 8.22
N ILE A 18 -21.62 -20.23 8.14
CA ILE A 18 -20.88 -18.99 7.84
C ILE A 18 -20.07 -18.56 9.07
N LEU A 19 -20.65 -18.62 10.27
CA LEU A 19 -19.97 -18.25 11.51
C LEU A 19 -18.77 -19.16 11.78
N GLU A 20 -18.92 -20.48 11.62
CA GLU A 20 -17.83 -21.44 11.74
C GLU A 20 -16.68 -21.12 10.77
N LYS A 21 -17.02 -20.79 9.51
CA LYS A 21 -16.02 -20.41 8.50
C LYS A 21 -15.28 -19.13 8.89
N LEU A 22 -16.00 -18.11 9.39
CA LEU A 22 -15.40 -16.85 9.86
C LEU A 22 -14.49 -17.05 11.07
N VAL A 23 -14.91 -17.87 12.04
CA VAL A 23 -14.10 -18.24 13.20
C VAL A 23 -12.83 -18.95 12.75
N SER A 24 -12.95 -19.97 11.89
CA SER A 24 -11.82 -20.71 11.35
C SER A 24 -10.80 -19.80 10.64
N ILE A 25 -11.27 -18.87 9.80
CA ILE A 25 -10.42 -17.91 9.09
C ILE A 25 -9.64 -17.02 10.06
N CYS A 26 -10.30 -16.56 11.13
CA CYS A 26 -9.73 -15.63 12.10
C CYS A 26 -8.86 -16.29 13.19
N GLN A 27 -8.77 -17.62 13.22
CA GLN A 27 -7.92 -18.32 14.19
C GLN A 27 -6.43 -18.04 13.98
N GLY A 28 -5.70 -17.94 15.09
CA GLY A 28 -4.24 -17.73 15.12
C GLY A 28 -3.79 -16.27 15.09
N ARG A 29 -2.47 -16.04 15.12
CA ARG A 29 -1.89 -14.69 15.01
C ARG A 29 -1.85 -14.26 13.56
N GLN A 30 -2.92 -13.61 13.11
CA GLN A 30 -3.04 -13.06 11.75
C GLN A 30 -3.21 -11.54 11.79
N ASN A 31 -2.71 -10.85 10.78
CA ASN A 31 -3.05 -9.44 10.56
C ASN A 31 -4.33 -9.31 9.72
N LEU A 32 -4.91 -8.11 9.70
CA LEU A 32 -6.16 -7.85 8.98
C LEU A 32 -6.11 -8.21 7.49
N ALA A 33 -4.98 -7.95 6.82
CA ALA A 33 -4.82 -8.26 5.40
C ALA A 33 -4.88 -9.78 5.15
N GLN A 34 -4.28 -10.59 6.03
CA GLN A 34 -4.36 -12.05 5.96
C GLN A 34 -5.78 -12.58 6.16
N VAL A 35 -6.51 -12.05 7.15
CA VAL A 35 -7.91 -12.41 7.40
C VAL A 35 -8.77 -12.07 6.18
N PHE A 36 -8.62 -10.86 5.65
CA PHE A 36 -9.32 -10.42 4.44
C PHE A 36 -9.02 -11.33 3.24
N SER A 37 -7.74 -11.64 3.01
CA SER A 37 -7.32 -12.46 1.89
C SER A 37 -7.89 -13.87 1.97
N LYS A 38 -7.89 -14.49 3.16
CA LYS A 38 -8.52 -15.79 3.38
C LYS A 38 -10.02 -15.76 3.16
N LEU A 39 -10.70 -14.70 3.62
CA LEU A 39 -12.15 -14.54 3.43
C LEU A 39 -12.51 -14.46 1.94
N MET A 40 -11.82 -13.60 1.20
CA MET A 40 -12.06 -13.41 -0.23
C MET A 40 -11.77 -14.70 -1.02
N LEU A 41 -10.68 -15.41 -0.72
CA LEU A 41 -10.39 -16.69 -1.36
C LEU A 41 -11.43 -17.77 -1.01
N SER A 42 -11.95 -17.77 0.22
CA SER A 42 -13.01 -18.68 0.65
C SER A 42 -14.33 -18.50 -0.13
N PHE A 43 -14.59 -17.30 -0.65
CA PHE A 43 -15.82 -16.98 -1.37
C PHE A 43 -15.64 -16.99 -2.89
N LEU A 44 -14.47 -16.56 -3.37
CA LEU A 44 -14.25 -16.25 -4.78
C LEU A 44 -13.05 -16.99 -5.38
N GLY A 45 -12.32 -17.78 -4.59
CA GLY A 45 -11.14 -18.52 -5.06
C GLY A 45 -11.46 -19.49 -6.19
N ASP A 46 -12.60 -20.17 -6.11
CA ASP A 46 -13.04 -21.14 -7.13
C ASP A 46 -13.41 -20.46 -8.47
N PHE A 47 -13.60 -19.13 -8.48
CA PHE A 47 -13.84 -18.33 -9.68
C PHE A 47 -12.56 -17.71 -10.26
N GLY A 48 -11.38 -18.14 -9.78
CA GLY A 48 -10.08 -17.68 -10.28
C GLY A 48 -9.62 -16.36 -9.68
N LEU A 49 -10.14 -15.94 -8.51
CA LEU A 49 -9.63 -14.77 -7.81
C LEU A 49 -8.17 -14.97 -7.39
N ILE A 50 -7.30 -14.08 -7.89
CA ILE A 50 -5.90 -14.00 -7.46
C ILE A 50 -5.73 -12.76 -6.58
N LEU A 51 -5.27 -12.97 -5.35
CA LEU A 51 -4.94 -11.88 -4.43
C LEU A 51 -3.45 -11.65 -4.39
N ILE A 52 -3.05 -10.39 -4.48
CA ILE A 52 -1.66 -9.98 -4.45
C ILE A 52 -1.46 -8.98 -3.32
N GLU A 53 -0.63 -9.35 -2.35
CA GLU A 53 -0.25 -8.46 -1.25
C GLU A 53 0.94 -7.59 -1.68
N PRO A 54 0.85 -6.24 -1.60
CA PRO A 54 1.94 -5.36 -2.05
C PRO A 54 3.29 -5.63 -1.40
N LYS A 55 3.30 -6.19 -0.18
CA LYS A 55 4.53 -6.56 0.54
C LYS A 55 5.34 -7.64 -0.21
N ASP A 56 4.67 -8.53 -0.95
CA ASP A 56 5.28 -9.63 -1.69
C ASP A 56 5.89 -9.14 -3.00
N LEU A 57 5.43 -7.98 -3.49
CA LEU A 57 5.95 -7.33 -4.70
C LEU A 57 7.17 -6.44 -4.46
N LYS A 58 7.61 -6.23 -3.21
CA LYS A 58 8.66 -5.24 -2.88
C LYS A 58 9.92 -5.36 -3.72
N LYS A 59 10.41 -6.58 -3.95
CA LYS A 59 11.61 -6.84 -4.79
C LYS A 59 11.36 -6.52 -6.26
N LEU A 60 10.17 -6.85 -6.77
CA LEU A 60 9.75 -6.55 -8.14
C LEU A 60 9.57 -5.04 -8.38
N MET A 61 9.29 -4.28 -7.31
CA MET A 61 9.12 -2.83 -7.36
C MET A 61 10.45 -2.04 -7.36
N ILE A 62 11.61 -2.67 -7.14
CA ILE A 62 12.92 -2.01 -7.17
C ILE A 62 13.12 -1.13 -8.43
N PRO A 63 12.90 -1.62 -9.67
CA PRO A 63 13.04 -0.78 -10.86
C PRO A 63 12.09 0.42 -10.88
N VAL A 64 10.89 0.29 -10.31
CA VAL A 64 9.94 1.41 -10.19
C VAL A 64 10.49 2.46 -9.22
N PHE A 65 11.00 2.05 -8.06
CA PHE A 65 11.59 2.97 -7.10
C PHE A 65 12.86 3.64 -7.64
N LYS A 66 13.70 2.94 -8.42
CA LYS A 66 14.85 3.55 -9.09
C LYS A 66 14.43 4.70 -9.99
N LYS A 67 13.42 4.49 -10.85
CA LYS A 67 12.87 5.55 -11.71
C LYS A 67 12.30 6.73 -10.92
N LEU A 68 11.64 6.46 -9.78
CA LEU A 68 11.15 7.49 -8.88
C LEU A 68 12.28 8.27 -8.22
N ILE A 69 13.40 7.63 -7.87
CA ILE A 69 14.59 8.29 -7.30
C ILE A 69 15.32 9.11 -8.38
N GLU A 70 15.43 8.61 -9.60
CA GLU A 70 16.04 9.33 -10.73
C GLU A 70 15.23 10.58 -11.11
N ASN A 71 13.90 10.55 -10.92
CA ASN A 71 12.99 11.64 -11.26
C ASN A 71 12.05 12.00 -10.09
N PRO A 72 12.59 12.52 -8.96
CA PRO A 72 11.90 12.58 -7.66
C PRO A 72 10.52 13.22 -7.71
N THR A 73 10.39 14.36 -8.39
CA THR A 73 9.15 15.17 -8.38
C THR A 73 8.32 15.01 -9.65
N ARG A 74 8.73 14.15 -10.59
CA ARG A 74 8.08 14.05 -11.92
C ARG A 74 6.61 13.69 -11.81
N CYS A 75 6.26 12.67 -11.02
CA CYS A 75 4.87 12.27 -10.83
C CYS A 75 4.03 13.39 -10.19
N SER A 76 4.56 14.09 -9.19
CA SER A 76 3.84 15.20 -8.55
C SER A 76 3.61 16.36 -9.51
N LYS A 77 4.60 16.71 -10.33
CA LYS A 77 4.46 17.74 -11.37
C LYS A 77 3.37 17.39 -12.38
N ILE A 78 3.35 16.14 -12.87
CA ILE A 78 2.31 15.66 -13.80
C ILE A 78 0.94 15.75 -13.12
N LEU A 79 0.79 15.25 -11.89
CA LEU A 79 -0.47 15.31 -11.17
C LEU A 79 -0.98 16.74 -10.97
N SER A 80 -0.10 17.68 -10.62
CA SER A 80 -0.48 19.10 -10.50
C SER A 80 -0.90 19.71 -11.84
N GLN A 81 -0.30 19.32 -12.96
CA GLN A 81 -0.70 19.78 -14.29
C GLN A 81 -2.07 19.22 -14.70
N GLU A 82 -2.31 17.94 -14.46
CA GLU A 82 -3.61 17.31 -14.75
C GLU A 82 -4.71 17.85 -13.83
N GLU A 83 -4.38 18.24 -12.60
CA GLU A 83 -5.31 18.90 -11.67
C GLU A 83 -5.85 20.21 -12.27
N VAL A 84 -5.00 21.02 -12.91
CA VAL A 84 -5.41 22.27 -13.58
C VAL A 84 -6.38 21.98 -14.72
N LYS A 85 -6.03 21.02 -15.59
CA LYS A 85 -6.90 20.62 -16.72
C LYS A 85 -8.28 20.13 -16.25
N LEU A 86 -8.32 19.34 -15.18
CA LEU A 86 -9.59 18.87 -14.61
C LEU A 86 -10.45 20.04 -14.12
N LYS A 87 -9.85 21.05 -13.48
CA LYS A 87 -10.55 22.27 -13.05
C LYS A 87 -11.08 23.08 -14.23
N GLU A 88 -10.29 23.23 -15.29
CA GLU A 88 -10.71 23.93 -16.52
C GLU A 88 -11.91 23.25 -17.20
N LEU A 89 -12.02 21.92 -17.06
CA LEU A 89 -13.17 21.13 -17.53
C LEU A 89 -14.38 21.17 -16.58
N GLY A 90 -14.32 21.93 -15.48
CA GLY A 90 -15.40 22.04 -14.50
C GLY A 90 -15.46 20.89 -13.48
N TYR A 91 -14.46 20.02 -13.44
CA TYR A 91 -14.36 18.96 -12.42
C TYR A 91 -13.64 19.44 -11.16
N SER A 92 -13.99 18.83 -10.03
CA SER A 92 -13.31 19.01 -8.74
C SER A 92 -12.30 17.89 -8.51
N PRO A 93 -10.98 18.14 -8.60
CA PRO A 93 -9.97 17.11 -8.41
C PRO A 93 -10.02 16.53 -6.98
N ARG A 94 -9.89 15.21 -6.86
CA ARG A 94 -9.89 14.52 -5.55
C ARG A 94 -8.50 14.28 -4.97
N ILE A 95 -7.46 14.39 -5.80
CA ILE A 95 -6.07 14.18 -5.41
C ILE A 95 -5.37 15.53 -5.47
N HIS A 96 -4.94 16.03 -4.32
CA HIS A 96 -4.11 17.22 -4.21
C HIS A 96 -2.75 16.79 -3.65
N LYS A 97 -1.69 17.00 -4.43
CA LYS A 97 -0.33 16.61 -4.07
C LYS A 97 0.58 17.82 -4.12
N ARG A 98 1.42 17.95 -3.09
CA ARG A 98 2.50 18.94 -3.11
C ARG A 98 3.51 18.58 -4.20
N SER A 99 4.02 19.59 -4.89
CA SER A 99 4.98 19.44 -5.99
C SER A 99 6.31 18.84 -5.56
N ASP A 100 6.69 18.98 -4.28
CA ASP A 100 7.91 18.43 -3.70
C ASP A 100 7.79 16.96 -3.24
N PHE A 101 6.61 16.33 -3.37
CA PHE A 101 6.38 14.95 -2.96
C PHE A 101 6.97 13.94 -3.96
N CYS A 102 7.55 12.83 -3.49
CA CYS A 102 8.17 11.82 -4.35
C CYS A 102 7.25 10.65 -4.76
N ASN A 103 6.01 10.60 -4.24
CA ASN A 103 5.03 9.53 -4.51
C ASN A 103 5.44 8.13 -4.05
N PHE A 104 6.33 8.04 -3.06
CA PHE A 104 6.58 6.81 -2.30
C PHE A 104 6.80 7.11 -0.82
N LEU A 105 6.82 6.05 -0.02
CA LEU A 105 6.93 6.08 1.43
C LEU A 105 8.12 5.23 1.88
N VAL A 106 8.79 5.65 2.94
CA VAL A 106 9.77 4.86 3.67
C VAL A 106 9.27 4.74 5.10
N GLU A 107 9.03 3.51 5.57
CA GLU A 107 8.50 3.25 6.93
C GLU A 107 7.23 4.06 7.25
N ARG A 108 6.31 4.14 6.28
CA ARG A 108 5.06 4.94 6.36
C ARG A 108 5.28 6.46 6.48
N LYS A 109 6.49 6.95 6.28
CA LYS A 109 6.81 8.38 6.17
C LYS A 109 6.90 8.80 4.71
N SER A 110 6.31 9.95 4.44
CA SER A 110 6.38 10.66 3.18
C SER A 110 7.83 10.99 2.79
N VAL A 111 8.15 10.79 1.51
CA VAL A 111 9.43 11.22 0.94
C VAL A 111 9.24 12.51 0.16
N ILE A 112 10.02 13.53 0.51
CA ILE A 112 10.00 14.87 -0.09
C ILE A 112 11.36 15.16 -0.72
N TYR A 113 11.38 15.82 -1.87
CA TYR A 113 12.62 16.19 -2.55
C TYR A 113 12.83 17.71 -2.60
N ARG A 114 13.93 18.17 -2.02
CA ARG A 114 14.36 19.57 -1.97
C ARG A 114 15.86 19.67 -2.28
N GLY A 115 16.28 19.07 -3.38
CA GLY A 115 17.70 18.86 -3.73
C GLY A 115 18.33 17.64 -3.04
N LYS A 116 17.74 17.17 -1.94
CA LYS A 116 17.97 15.86 -1.30
C LYS A 116 16.64 15.21 -0.95
N PHE A 117 16.65 13.92 -0.63
CA PHE A 117 15.45 13.21 -0.15
C PHE A 117 15.31 13.40 1.36
N HIS A 118 14.14 13.85 1.80
CA HIS A 118 13.81 14.04 3.21
C HIS A 118 12.75 13.01 3.62
N VAL A 119 13.01 12.31 4.73
CA VAL A 119 12.09 11.32 5.33
C VAL A 119 12.03 11.55 6.83
N GLY A 120 11.00 12.29 7.29
CA GLY A 120 10.99 12.79 8.66
C GLY A 120 12.22 13.68 8.91
N GLU A 121 13.02 13.34 9.91
CA GLU A 121 14.26 14.06 10.26
C GLU A 121 15.48 13.61 9.44
N ASN A 122 15.36 12.49 8.72
CA ASN A 122 16.48 11.92 7.97
C ASN A 122 16.59 12.54 6.58
N VAL A 123 17.84 12.67 6.11
CA VAL A 123 18.16 13.20 4.78
C VAL A 123 19.05 12.21 4.02
N TYR A 124 18.69 11.93 2.77
CA TYR A 124 19.37 10.96 1.89
C TYR A 124 19.78 11.60 0.56
N SER A 125 20.90 11.12 0.00
CA SER A 125 21.33 11.37 -1.38
C SER A 125 20.72 10.36 -2.35
N SER A 126 20.76 10.67 -3.66
CA SER A 126 20.41 9.74 -4.73
C SER A 126 21.43 8.61 -4.91
N GLU A 127 22.66 8.79 -4.43
CA GLU A 127 23.71 7.80 -4.51
C GLU A 127 23.59 6.75 -3.39
N ALA A 128 23.76 5.48 -3.74
CA ALA A 128 23.93 4.42 -2.77
C ALA A 128 25.29 4.61 -2.08
N ARG A 129 25.34 4.58 -0.74
CA ARG A 129 26.60 4.26 -0.08
C ARG A 129 26.99 2.86 -0.55
N THR A 130 28.07 2.76 -1.33
CA THR A 130 28.74 1.48 -1.55
C THR A 130 28.96 0.86 -0.16
N PRO A 131 28.58 -0.41 0.10
CA PRO A 131 28.96 -1.06 1.34
C PRO A 131 30.47 -0.89 1.49
N LEU A 132 30.93 -0.29 2.59
CA LEU A 132 32.35 -0.30 2.89
C LEU A 132 32.77 -1.77 2.94
N PRO A 133 33.86 -2.17 2.24
CA PRO A 133 34.37 -3.53 2.38
C PRO A 133 34.60 -3.82 3.87
N PRO A 134 34.36 -5.07 4.32
CA PRO A 134 34.58 -5.42 5.72
C PRO A 134 35.99 -5.00 6.11
N LYS A 135 36.12 -4.25 7.22
CA LYS A 135 37.43 -3.95 7.80
C LYS A 135 38.04 -5.31 8.17
N VAL A 136 39.03 -5.73 7.39
CA VAL A 136 39.89 -6.85 7.75
C VAL A 136 40.72 -6.35 8.93
N GLY A 137 40.41 -6.89 10.11
CA GLY A 137 41.14 -6.71 11.36
C GLY A 137 41.32 -8.08 11.99
#